data_AF-A0A7J5UNE7-F1
#
_entry.id   AF-A0A7J5UNE7-F1
#
_cell.length_a   1.000
_cell.length_b   1.000
_cell.length_c   1.000
_cell.angle_alpha   90.00
_cell.angle_beta   90.00
_cell.angle_gamma   90.00
#
_symmetry.space_group_name_H-M   'P 1'
#
loop_
_entity.id
_entity.type
_entity.pdbx_description
1 polymer ?
#
loop_
_entity_poly.entity_id
_entity_poly.type
_entity_poly.pdbx_seq_one_letter_code
_entity_poly.pdbx_strand_id
1 'polypeptide(L)'
;MQDGDGGTREGEPREGSRRTAEPRDEPEERRPRLTARRAAILALEQLVELTGRAAEGIVGVERDHDGWKVTIEAVEDRHVPSTADIMAEYEVELDTDGELVAYHRRSRYVRGQT
;
A
#
# COMPACT_ATOMS: atom_id res chain seq x y z
N MET A 1 42.49 77.11 -22.07
CA MET A 1 41.43 78.03 -21.59
C MET A 1 40.12 77.67 -22.28
N GLN A 2 39.30 76.81 -21.67
CA GLN A 2 37.91 77.11 -21.33
C GLN A 2 37.31 75.89 -20.62
N ASP A 3 36.84 76.19 -19.41
CA ASP A 3 36.16 75.36 -18.42
C ASP A 3 34.66 75.21 -18.73
N GLY A 4 34.01 74.29 -18.01
CA GLY A 4 32.55 74.22 -17.81
C GLY A 4 32.05 72.77 -17.90
N ASP A 5 32.08 71.98 -16.82
CA ASP A 5 31.15 71.93 -15.67
C ASP A 5 29.76 71.34 -15.97
N GLY A 6 29.35 70.40 -15.11
CA GLY A 6 27.93 70.23 -14.78
C GLY A 6 27.32 68.83 -14.98
N GLY A 7 27.17 68.09 -13.88
CA GLY A 7 25.86 67.51 -13.55
C GLY A 7 25.66 66.00 -13.72
N THR A 8 25.92 65.28 -12.64
CA THR A 8 25.25 64.06 -12.11
C THR A 8 23.96 63.58 -12.78
N ARG A 9 23.82 62.25 -12.94
CA ARG A 9 22.65 61.47 -12.45
C ARG A 9 22.90 59.97 -12.41
N GLU A 10 22.30 59.39 -11.37
CA GLU A 10 22.36 58.03 -10.84
C GLU A 10 21.91 56.93 -11.81
N GLY A 11 22.43 55.71 -11.60
CA GLY A 11 21.92 54.50 -12.22
C GLY A 11 22.43 53.23 -11.54
N GLU A 12 21.82 52.85 -10.43
CA GLU A 12 21.61 51.43 -10.05
C GLU A 12 20.14 51.08 -10.40
N PRO A 13 19.68 49.81 -10.57
CA PRO A 13 20.29 48.56 -10.09
C PRO A 13 20.21 47.31 -11.04
N ARG A 14 21.11 46.36 -10.77
CA ARG A 14 20.93 44.88 -10.74
C ARG A 14 19.98 44.20 -11.75
N GLU A 15 20.57 43.38 -12.63
CA GLU A 15 19.97 42.08 -12.98
C GLU A 15 20.92 40.95 -12.59
N GLY A 16 20.79 40.56 -11.32
CA GLY A 16 21.30 39.28 -10.86
C GLY A 16 20.69 38.17 -11.70
N SER A 17 21.57 37.36 -12.28
CA SER A 17 21.29 36.07 -12.91
C SER A 17 20.10 35.39 -12.22
N ARG A 18 18.94 35.43 -12.89
CA ARG A 18 17.77 34.65 -12.54
C ARG A 18 18.17 33.19 -12.75
N ARG A 19 18.75 32.60 -11.70
CA ARG A 19 18.76 31.17 -11.48
C ARG A 19 17.30 30.74 -11.55
N THR A 20 16.90 30.21 -12.70
CA THR A 20 15.72 29.37 -12.81
C THR A 20 16.01 28.18 -11.91
N ALA A 21 15.65 28.29 -10.64
CA ALA A 21 15.57 27.14 -9.77
C ALA A 21 14.47 26.28 -10.39
N GLU A 22 14.87 25.22 -11.07
CA GLU A 22 13.98 24.14 -11.47
C GLU A 22 13.14 23.76 -10.25
N PRO A 23 11.83 23.50 -10.40
CA PRO A 23 11.02 23.00 -9.31
C PRO A 23 11.74 21.78 -8.75
N ARG A 24 12.26 21.90 -7.53
CA ARG A 24 12.71 20.72 -6.82
C ARG A 24 11.46 19.90 -6.63
N ASP A 25 11.44 18.68 -7.16
CA ASP A 25 10.50 17.66 -6.76
C ASP A 25 10.57 17.60 -5.24
N GLU A 26 9.64 18.30 -4.58
CA GLU A 26 9.43 18.13 -3.15
C GLU A 26 9.10 16.65 -3.01
N PRO A 27 9.86 15.88 -2.21
CA PRO A 27 9.52 14.49 -2.01
C PRO A 27 8.12 14.50 -1.41
N GLU A 28 7.10 14.18 -2.22
CA GLU A 28 5.75 13.87 -1.74
C GLU A 28 5.97 13.04 -0.49
N GLU A 29 5.45 13.51 0.65
CA GLU A 29 5.55 12.80 1.92
C GLU A 29 4.93 11.43 1.71
N ARG A 30 5.76 10.46 1.31
CA ARG A 30 5.32 9.15 0.88
C ARG A 30 4.74 8.53 2.13
N ARG A 31 3.41 8.45 2.20
CA ARG A 31 2.74 7.66 3.23
C ARG A 31 3.48 6.33 3.31
N PRO A 32 3.87 5.88 4.52
CA PRO A 32 4.64 4.65 4.64
C PRO A 32 3.86 3.52 3.98
N ARG A 33 4.45 2.92 2.94
CA ARG A 33 3.82 1.84 2.19
C ARG A 33 3.44 0.72 3.13
N LEU A 34 2.23 0.18 2.98
CA LEU A 34 1.76 -0.93 3.79
C LEU A 34 2.77 -2.09 3.77
N THR A 35 3.17 -2.55 4.95
CA THR A 35 4.10 -3.68 5.09
C THR A 35 3.40 -5.01 4.86
N ALA A 36 4.11 -6.03 4.39
CA ALA A 36 3.58 -7.39 4.22
C ALA A 36 2.90 -7.90 5.51
N ARG A 37 3.55 -7.69 6.66
CA ARG A 37 3.02 -8.09 7.96
C ARG A 37 1.69 -7.39 8.28
N ARG A 38 1.59 -6.08 8.03
CA ARG A 38 0.35 -5.35 8.32
C ARG A 38 -0.75 -5.73 7.33
N ALA A 39 -0.42 -5.91 6.05
CA ALA A 39 -1.35 -6.39 5.03
C ALA A 39 -1.93 -7.76 5.40
N ALA A 40 -1.09 -8.70 5.83
CA ALA A 40 -1.50 -10.03 6.27
C ALA A 40 -2.53 -9.97 7.42
N ILE A 41 -2.25 -9.14 8.44
CA ILE A 41 -3.15 -8.95 9.58
C ILE A 41 -4.49 -8.32 9.12
N LEU A 42 -4.42 -7.27 8.31
CA LEU A 42 -5.62 -6.57 7.80
C LEU A 42 -6.51 -7.49 6.94
N ALA A 43 -5.90 -8.29 6.06
CA ALA A 43 -6.63 -9.23 5.21
C ALA A 43 -7.34 -10.30 6.05
N LEU A 44 -6.67 -10.80 7.09
CA LEU A 44 -7.26 -11.76 8.03
C LEU A 44 -8.45 -11.16 8.78
N GLU A 45 -8.27 -9.97 9.37
CA GLU A 45 -9.31 -9.26 10.12
C GLU A 45 -10.55 -9.03 9.23
N GLN A 46 -10.35 -8.45 8.04
CA GLN A 46 -11.43 -8.12 7.12
C GLN A 46 -12.11 -9.36 6.53
N LEU A 47 -11.38 -10.43 6.22
CA LEU A 47 -11.97 -11.67 5.72
C LEU A 47 -12.85 -12.33 6.78
N VAL A 48 -12.39 -12.41 8.02
CA VAL A 48 -13.16 -13.00 9.14
C VAL A 48 -14.41 -12.17 9.40
N GLU A 49 -14.30 -10.85 9.40
CA GLU A 49 -15.45 -9.95 9.54
C GLU A 49 -16.47 -10.13 8.41
N LEU A 50 -16.01 -10.19 7.16
CA LEU A 50 -16.85 -10.31 5.97
C LEU A 50 -17.58 -11.67 5.89
N THR A 51 -16.90 -12.75 6.25
CA THR A 51 -17.38 -14.12 5.99
C THR A 51 -17.88 -14.85 7.22
N GLY A 52 -17.54 -14.38 8.43
CA GLY A 52 -17.79 -15.06 9.69
C GLY A 52 -17.05 -16.39 9.85
N ARG A 53 -16.08 -16.70 8.97
CA ARG A 53 -15.34 -17.95 8.98
C ARG A 53 -14.22 -17.92 9.99
N ALA A 54 -13.99 -19.06 10.64
CA ALA A 54 -12.85 -19.23 11.52
C ALA A 54 -11.60 -19.47 10.67
N ALA A 55 -10.71 -18.49 10.62
CA ALA A 55 -9.42 -18.67 9.98
C ALA A 55 -8.56 -19.66 10.78
N GLU A 56 -7.91 -20.57 10.07
CA GLU A 56 -6.87 -21.44 10.63
C GLU A 56 -5.52 -20.74 10.61
N GLY A 57 -5.22 -20.00 9.52
CA GLY A 57 -3.99 -19.24 9.42
C GLY A 57 -3.77 -18.57 8.07
N ILE A 58 -2.69 -17.78 8.01
CA ILE A 58 -2.21 -17.14 6.79
C ILE A 58 -1.16 -18.06 6.16
N VAL A 59 -1.36 -18.43 4.90
CA VAL A 59 -0.51 -19.39 4.17
C VAL A 59 0.25 -18.75 3.01
N GLY A 60 -0.04 -17.49 2.67
CA GLY A 60 0.68 -16.73 1.65
C GLY A 60 0.51 -15.22 1.81
N VAL A 61 1.57 -14.46 1.48
CA VAL A 61 1.54 -12.99 1.44
C VAL A 61 2.44 -12.54 0.31
N GLU A 62 1.86 -11.89 -0.69
CA GLU A 62 2.55 -11.47 -1.91
C GLU A 62 2.24 -10.01 -2.20
N ARG A 63 3.25 -9.28 -2.67
CA ARG A 63 3.02 -7.93 -3.18
C ARG A 63 2.38 -8.06 -4.56
N ASP A 64 1.27 -7.39 -4.78
CA ASP A 64 0.57 -7.41 -6.06
C ASP A 64 0.33 -5.98 -6.54
N HIS A 65 0.95 -5.61 -7.66
CA HIS A 65 0.98 -4.23 -8.17
C HIS A 65 1.25 -3.21 -7.04
N ASP A 66 0.27 -2.37 -6.73
CA ASP A 66 0.35 -1.36 -5.68
C ASP A 66 -0.17 -1.86 -4.33
N GLY A 67 -0.92 -2.96 -4.31
CA GLY A 67 -1.54 -3.57 -3.14
C GLY A 67 -0.86 -4.84 -2.64
N TRP A 68 -1.65 -5.72 -2.02
CA TRP A 68 -1.23 -6.99 -1.44
C TRP A 68 -2.23 -8.10 -1.74
N LYS A 69 -1.71 -9.28 -2.01
CA LYS A 69 -2.47 -10.52 -2.11
C LYS A 69 -2.13 -11.41 -0.92
N VAL A 70 -3.13 -11.86 -0.19
CA VAL A 70 -2.96 -12.67 1.02
C VAL A 70 -3.79 -13.94 0.89
N THR A 71 -3.14 -15.08 1.09
CA THR A 71 -3.78 -16.39 1.06
C THR A 71 -4.04 -16.85 2.50
N ILE A 72 -5.28 -17.17 2.81
CA ILE A 72 -5.77 -17.51 4.15
C ILE A 72 -6.49 -18.85 4.09
N GLU A 73 -6.10 -19.78 4.96
CA GLU A 73 -6.83 -21.03 5.17
C GLU A 73 -7.89 -20.81 6.26
N ALA A 74 -9.11 -21.28 6.02
CA ALA A 74 -10.22 -21.16 6.97
C ALA A 74 -11.08 -22.44 7.02
N VAL A 75 -11.71 -22.68 8.17
CA VAL A 75 -12.68 -23.75 8.36
C VAL A 75 -14.06 -23.26 7.88
N GLU A 76 -14.64 -23.95 6.90
CA GLU A 76 -15.99 -23.68 6.43
C GLU A 76 -17.06 -24.52 7.12
N ASP A 77 -16.72 -25.77 7.48
CA ASP A 77 -17.65 -26.69 8.12
C ASP A 77 -16.93 -27.61 9.11
N ARG A 78 -17.45 -27.69 10.34
CA ARG A 78 -16.83 -28.45 11.43
C ARG A 78 -17.47 -29.82 11.58
N HIS A 79 -16.63 -30.85 11.73
CA HIS A 79 -17.02 -32.25 11.86
C HIS A 79 -16.33 -32.92 13.06
N VAL A 80 -16.84 -34.09 13.45
CA VAL A 80 -16.24 -34.96 14.47
C VAL A 80 -15.98 -36.33 13.85
N PRO A 81 -14.71 -36.80 13.77
CA PRO A 81 -13.49 -36.14 14.24
C PRO A 81 -13.11 -34.91 13.38
N SER A 82 -12.29 -34.00 13.93
CA SER A 82 -11.84 -32.78 13.24
C SER A 82 -11.07 -33.05 11.95
N THR A 83 -10.53 -34.25 11.74
CA THR A 83 -9.94 -34.67 10.47
C THR A 83 -10.94 -34.69 9.32
N ALA A 84 -12.25 -34.62 9.60
CA ALA A 84 -13.30 -34.51 8.60
C ALA A 84 -13.76 -33.06 8.37
N ASP A 85 -13.14 -32.06 9.03
CA ASP A 85 -13.45 -30.65 8.82
C ASP A 85 -13.27 -30.27 7.35
N ILE A 86 -14.16 -29.41 6.85
CA ILE A 86 -14.03 -28.85 5.52
C ILE A 86 -13.27 -27.53 5.60
N MET A 87 -12.09 -27.53 4.98
CA MET A 87 -11.19 -26.38 4.84
C MET A 87 -11.43 -25.67 3.51
N ALA A 88 -11.05 -24.41 3.45
CA ALA A 88 -10.99 -23.63 2.21
C ALA A 88 -9.81 -22.67 2.22
N GLU A 89 -9.24 -22.46 1.04
CA GLU A 89 -8.26 -21.41 0.80
C GLU A 89 -8.96 -20.19 0.21
N TYR A 90 -8.74 -19.04 0.85
CA TYR A 90 -9.21 -17.74 0.41
C TYR A 90 -8.03 -16.89 -0.04
N GLU A 91 -8.16 -16.27 -1.20
CA GLU A 91 -7.27 -15.23 -1.68
C GLU A 91 -7.95 -13.89 -1.42
N VAL A 92 -7.27 -12.98 -0.72
CA VAL A 92 -7.75 -11.64 -0.37
C VAL A 92 -6.82 -10.62 -0.99
N GLU A 93 -7.39 -9.63 -1.67
CA GLU A 93 -6.64 -8.54 -2.27
C GLU A 93 -6.92 -7.26 -1.49
N LEU A 94 -5.84 -6.60 -1.06
CA LEU A 94 -5.86 -5.31 -0.39
C LEU A 94 -5.22 -4.25 -1.29
N ASP A 95 -5.71 -3.02 -1.23
CA ASP A 95 -5.07 -1.88 -1.87
C ASP A 95 -3.85 -1.33 -1.08
N THR A 96 -3.33 -0.17 -1.48
CA THR A 96 -2.19 0.50 -0.85
C THR A 96 -2.45 0.95 0.58
N ASP A 97 -3.71 1.24 0.91
CA ASP A 97 -4.16 1.73 2.20
C ASP A 97 -4.55 0.56 3.14
N GLY A 98 -4.70 -0.64 2.56
CA GLY A 98 -4.98 -1.88 3.28
C GLY A 98 -6.45 -2.24 3.31
N GLU A 99 -7.26 -1.62 2.45
CA GLU A 99 -8.68 -1.90 2.32
C GLU A 99 -8.90 -3.11 1.40
N LEU A 100 -9.80 -4.01 1.80
CA LEU A 100 -10.17 -5.17 1.00
C LEU A 100 -10.90 -4.72 -0.28
N VAL A 101 -10.30 -5.03 -1.42
CA VAL A 101 -10.86 -4.71 -2.75
C VAL A 101 -11.42 -5.94 -3.46
N ALA A 102 -10.92 -7.14 -3.14
CA ALA A 102 -11.47 -8.39 -3.63
C ALA A 102 -11.20 -9.55 -2.66
N TYR A 103 -12.02 -10.59 -2.77
CA TYR A 103 -11.72 -11.89 -2.18
C TYR A 103 -12.30 -13.03 -3.03
N HIS A 104 -11.60 -14.17 -3.03
CA HIS A 104 -12.00 -15.36 -3.77
C HIS A 104 -11.74 -16.62 -2.96
N ARG A 105 -12.72 -17.53 -2.90
CA ARG A 105 -12.46 -18.91 -2.45
C ARG A 105 -11.83 -19.69 -3.59
N ARG A 106 -10.59 -20.13 -3.43
CA ARG A 106 -9.80 -20.81 -4.47
C ARG A 106 -10.01 -22.32 -4.45
N SER A 107 -10.11 -22.90 -3.26
CA SER A 107 -10.26 -24.34 -3.08
C SER A 107 -11.12 -24.66 -1.87
N ARG A 108 -11.61 -25.90 -1.82
CA ARG A 108 -12.33 -26.48 -0.69
C ARG A 108 -11.98 -27.96 -0.59
N TYR A 109 -11.57 -28.43 0.59
CA TYR A 109 -11.05 -29.80 0.77
C TYR A 109 -11.29 -30.29 2.20
N VAL A 110 -11.19 -31.61 2.42
CA VAL A 110 -11.23 -32.19 3.76
C VAL A 110 -9.87 -32.00 4.43
N ARG A 111 -9.86 -31.63 5.71
CA ARG A 111 -8.65 -31.45 6.51
C ARG A 111 -7.72 -32.67 6.39
N GLY A 112 -6.45 -32.43 6.05
CA GLY A 112 -5.44 -33.47 5.90
C GLY A 112 -5.40 -34.15 4.52
N GLN A 113 -6.19 -33.70 3.55
CA GLN A 113 -5.95 -34.02 2.13
C GLN A 113 -5.02 -32.99 1.52
N THR A 114 -3.85 -33.42 1.05
CA THR A 114 -2.87 -32.65 0.26
C THR A 114 -2.55 -33.38 -1.03
#